data_AF-A0A8C3U8Q0-F1
#
_entry.id   AF-A0A8C3U8Q0-F1
#
_cell.length_a   1.000
_cell.length_b   1.000
_cell.length_c   1.000
_cell.angle_alpha   90.00
_cell.angle_beta   90.00
_cell.angle_gamma   90.00
#
_symmetry.space_group_name_H-M   'P 1'
#
loop_
_entity.id
_entity.type
_entity.pdbx_description
1 polymer ?
#
loop_
_entity_poly.entity_id
_entity_poly.type
_entity_poly.pdbx_seq_one_letter_code
_entity_poly.pdbx_strand_id
1 'polypeptide(L)'
;MNTKTKQMEKITHLEALMFSAVLENCVDQLAILGYIMPVPQEDKNKMKAMIQEELDINSPELMSAKQESGETVTSTALKTTQHKQQQGKTEGQKSTQHSSKSAKKRTTRAAKKLKKIYADRQYASDVITVTIKNLEELGTFSSLTDANERERAKKNKFCDILIREEKGKKEIKALQKQLQDVKKQTDKDLKNRDEAIDRLKDKLEENTAKWNTESYYMKRSTDLQIHLTQRKCSNAEMALEKEIQNLKSKTDEEIQLHMEAENFLTQQYQKVKEKLEYWMEKYEKDTAAKDEEIDDLKALKADNLETMQRFAKECLLFQTTIIIDRTDKEAKRKQIEQEALEQKSALKVQAWWKGTMVRRFIGPYQELEKYLKEQLAEKEGRKEKSGAKR
;
A
#
# COMPACT_ATOMS: atom_id res chain seq x y z
N MET A 1 -85.23 2.88 60.01
CA MET A 1 -86.70 3.08 60.01
C MET A 1 -87.29 2.31 61.17
N ASN A 2 -88.05 3.01 62.01
CA ASN A 2 -88.69 2.52 63.22
C ASN A 2 -89.40 1.16 63.00
N THR A 3 -88.87 0.09 63.60
CA THR A 3 -89.65 -1.09 63.93
C THR A 3 -90.55 -0.73 65.10
N LYS A 4 -91.65 -0.03 64.81
CA LYS A 4 -92.79 0.04 65.74
C LYS A 4 -93.29 -1.39 65.90
N THR A 5 -93.01 -2.00 67.03
CA THR A 5 -93.76 -3.15 67.54
C THR A 5 -95.21 -2.70 67.65
N LYS A 6 -95.98 -3.00 66.61
CA LYS A 6 -97.41 -2.78 66.59
C LYS A 6 -97.98 -3.76 67.64
N GLN A 7 -98.25 -3.29 68.86
CA GLN A 7 -99.06 -4.06 69.80
C GLN A 7 -100.38 -4.33 69.07
N MET A 8 -100.60 -5.60 68.71
CA MET A 8 -101.88 -6.00 68.13
C MET A 8 -102.93 -5.88 69.24
N GLU A 9 -103.98 -5.12 68.96
CA GLU A 9 -105.19 -5.13 69.79
C GLU A 9 -105.66 -6.57 69.91
N LYS A 10 -105.85 -7.03 71.16
CA LYS A 10 -106.36 -8.38 71.41
C LYS A 10 -107.81 -8.42 70.94
N ILE A 11 -108.08 -9.28 69.99
CA ILE A 11 -109.41 -9.51 69.46
C ILE A 11 -110.27 -10.08 70.60
N THR A 12 -111.51 -9.60 70.75
CA THR A 12 -112.39 -10.13 71.79
C THR A 12 -112.69 -11.61 71.52
N HIS A 13 -112.94 -12.41 72.56
CA HIS A 13 -113.13 -13.87 72.40
C HIS A 13 -114.28 -14.22 71.43
N LEU A 14 -115.34 -13.41 71.40
CA LEU A 14 -116.45 -13.57 70.47
C LEU A 14 -116.05 -13.31 69.01
N GLU A 15 -115.28 -12.24 68.77
CA GLU A 15 -114.76 -11.92 67.44
C GLU A 15 -113.73 -12.95 66.97
N ALA A 16 -112.90 -13.49 67.88
CA ALA A 16 -111.95 -14.55 67.60
C ALA A 16 -112.67 -15.82 67.10
N LEU A 17 -113.76 -16.23 67.74
CA LEU A 17 -114.58 -17.37 67.32
C LEU A 17 -115.25 -17.14 65.96
N MET A 18 -115.79 -15.93 65.73
CA MET A 18 -116.40 -15.58 64.44
C MET A 18 -115.37 -15.60 63.29
N PHE A 19 -114.18 -15.05 63.51
CA PHE A 19 -113.11 -15.05 62.52
C PHE A 19 -112.52 -16.45 62.31
N SER A 20 -112.38 -17.27 63.36
CA SER A 20 -111.97 -18.67 63.24
C SER A 20 -112.94 -19.46 62.37
N ALA A 21 -114.25 -19.35 62.58
CA ALA A 21 -115.27 -20.04 61.77
C ALA A 21 -115.18 -19.66 60.27
N VAL A 22 -114.88 -18.39 59.96
CA VAL A 22 -114.67 -17.95 58.58
C VAL A 22 -113.37 -18.52 58.00
N LEU A 23 -112.30 -18.56 58.78
CA LEU A 23 -111.01 -19.11 58.35
C LEU A 23 -111.05 -20.64 58.22
N GLU A 24 -111.81 -21.34 59.06
CA GLU A 24 -112.09 -22.78 58.96
C GLU A 24 -112.78 -23.09 57.64
N ASN A 25 -113.84 -22.34 57.30
CA ASN A 25 -114.48 -22.46 55.99
C ASN A 25 -113.49 -22.19 54.83
N CYS A 26 -112.52 -21.28 55.00
CA CYS A 26 -111.46 -21.07 54.01
C CYS A 26 -110.51 -22.27 53.90
N VAL A 27 -110.15 -22.90 55.01
CA VAL A 27 -109.33 -24.13 55.03
C VAL A 27 -110.09 -25.29 54.39
N ASP A 28 -111.38 -25.44 54.67
CA ASP A 28 -112.23 -26.46 54.07
C ASP A 28 -112.36 -26.26 52.56
N GLN A 29 -112.56 -25.02 52.10
CA GLN A 29 -112.56 -24.70 50.68
C GLN A 29 -111.19 -24.93 50.03
N LEU A 30 -110.09 -24.63 50.72
CA LEU A 30 -108.75 -24.99 50.26
C LEU A 30 -108.55 -26.50 50.24
N ALA A 31 -109.12 -27.26 51.17
CA ALA A 31 -109.11 -28.72 51.18
C ALA A 31 -109.85 -29.27 49.96
N ILE A 32 -111.07 -28.79 49.70
CA ILE A 32 -111.89 -29.11 48.52
C ILE A 32 -111.13 -28.80 47.22
N LEU A 33 -110.49 -27.64 47.12
CA LEU A 33 -109.66 -27.29 45.96
C LEU A 33 -108.51 -28.29 45.74
N GLY A 34 -108.01 -28.91 46.81
CA GLY A 34 -106.99 -29.97 46.73
C GLY A 34 -107.50 -31.28 46.17
N TYR A 35 -108.72 -31.64 46.51
CA TYR A 35 -109.39 -32.84 46.00
C TYR A 35 -109.78 -32.68 44.53
N ILE A 36 -110.10 -31.46 44.10
CA ILE A 36 -110.46 -31.14 42.71
C ILE A 36 -109.22 -31.00 41.81
N MET A 37 -108.08 -30.58 42.37
CA MET A 37 -106.84 -30.48 41.61
C MET A 37 -106.23 -31.87 41.32
N PRO A 38 -105.68 -32.13 40.12
CA PRO A 38 -105.04 -33.39 39.78
C PRO A 38 -103.71 -33.55 40.54
N VAL A 39 -103.67 -34.52 41.46
CA VAL A 39 -102.49 -34.87 42.25
C VAL A 39 -101.33 -35.16 41.30
N PRO A 40 -100.12 -34.59 41.48
CA PRO A 40 -98.96 -35.01 40.72
C PRO A 40 -98.64 -36.44 41.16
N GLN A 41 -99.15 -37.42 40.43
CA GLN A 41 -98.79 -38.82 40.61
C GLN A 41 -97.28 -38.91 40.33
N GLU A 42 -96.49 -39.12 41.39
CA GLU A 42 -95.07 -39.41 41.24
C GLU A 42 -94.92 -40.81 40.64
N ASP A 43 -94.89 -40.87 39.31
CA ASP A 43 -94.38 -42.03 38.60
C ASP A 43 -92.89 -42.20 38.93
N LYS A 44 -92.62 -42.99 39.97
CA LYS A 44 -91.27 -43.39 40.44
C LYS A 44 -90.38 -43.99 39.33
N ASN A 45 -90.93 -44.31 38.15
CA ASN A 45 -90.21 -44.89 37.02
C ASN A 45 -89.47 -43.87 36.12
N LYS A 46 -89.68 -42.56 36.26
CA LYS A 46 -88.97 -41.56 35.43
C LYS A 46 -87.70 -40.97 36.06
N MET A 47 -87.50 -41.17 37.37
CA MET A 47 -86.34 -40.61 38.09
C MET A 47 -85.03 -41.34 37.75
N LYS A 48 -85.09 -42.62 37.37
CA LYS A 48 -83.91 -43.37 36.89
C LYS A 48 -83.36 -42.91 35.53
N ALA A 49 -84.20 -42.37 34.65
CA ALA A 49 -83.77 -41.95 33.31
C ALA A 49 -83.07 -40.58 33.31
N MET A 50 -83.37 -39.71 34.29
CA MET A 50 -82.87 -38.33 34.31
C MET A 50 -81.49 -38.21 34.98
N ILE A 51 -81.14 -39.14 35.88
CA ILE A 51 -79.81 -39.20 36.51
C ILE A 51 -78.74 -39.69 35.51
N GLN A 52 -79.12 -40.47 34.50
CA GLN A 52 -78.19 -40.98 33.50
C GLN A 52 -77.74 -39.89 32.49
N GLU A 53 -78.56 -38.86 32.25
CA GLU A 53 -78.30 -37.84 31.20
C GLU A 53 -77.55 -36.61 31.75
N GLU A 54 -77.51 -36.38 33.08
CA GLU A 54 -76.73 -35.30 33.70
C GLU A 54 -75.27 -35.69 34.04
N LEU A 55 -74.93 -36.98 34.05
CA LEU A 55 -73.56 -37.48 34.28
C LEU A 55 -72.65 -37.36 33.03
N ASP A 56 -73.23 -37.27 31.83
CA ASP A 56 -72.47 -37.29 30.56
C ASP A 56 -71.98 -35.91 30.07
N ILE A 57 -72.28 -34.80 30.76
CA ILE A 57 -72.04 -33.45 30.21
C ILE A 57 -70.91 -32.65 30.92
N ASN A 58 -70.31 -33.14 32.02
CA ASN A 58 -69.26 -32.39 32.72
C ASN A 58 -67.86 -33.04 32.70
N SER A 59 -67.18 -32.90 31.54
CA SER A 59 -65.73 -32.59 31.35
C SER A 59 -64.66 -33.64 31.77
N PRO A 60 -63.37 -33.58 31.34
CA PRO A 60 -62.68 -32.59 30.47
C PRO A 60 -61.74 -33.21 29.40
N GLU A 61 -61.41 -32.45 28.35
CA GLU A 61 -60.15 -32.68 27.62
C GLU A 61 -59.40 -31.34 27.53
N LEU A 62 -58.59 -31.15 28.57
CA LEU A 62 -57.54 -30.16 28.68
C LEU A 62 -56.23 -30.92 28.44
N MET A 63 -55.28 -30.27 27.78
CA MET A 63 -53.88 -30.65 27.57
C MET A 63 -53.54 -31.37 26.25
N SER A 64 -53.08 -30.58 25.28
CA SER A 64 -51.89 -30.96 24.52
C SER A 64 -50.97 -29.74 24.34
N ALA A 65 -49.95 -29.70 25.17
CA ALA A 65 -48.62 -29.15 24.88
C ALA A 65 -47.71 -30.40 24.91
N LYS A 66 -46.67 -30.62 24.08
CA LYS A 66 -45.63 -29.74 23.55
C LYS A 66 -44.72 -30.62 22.66
N GLN A 67 -44.16 -30.12 21.54
CA GLN A 67 -42.69 -30.01 21.31
C GLN A 67 -42.30 -29.60 19.88
N GLU A 68 -41.61 -28.46 19.84
CA GLU A 68 -40.44 -28.03 19.04
C GLU A 68 -40.00 -28.84 17.80
N SER A 69 -39.81 -28.14 16.68
CA SER A 69 -38.47 -27.71 16.22
C SER A 69 -38.53 -26.99 14.85
N GLY A 70 -37.77 -25.89 14.70
CA GLY A 70 -37.06 -25.58 13.45
C GLY A 70 -37.71 -24.66 12.39
N GLU A 71 -37.22 -23.43 12.36
CA GLU A 71 -36.76 -22.68 11.16
C GLU A 71 -37.75 -22.08 10.11
N THR A 72 -37.80 -20.74 10.16
CA THR A 72 -37.58 -19.76 9.07
C THR A 72 -38.28 -19.85 7.69
N VAL A 73 -38.92 -18.70 7.37
CA VAL A 73 -38.82 -17.93 6.09
C VAL A 73 -39.86 -18.17 4.99
N THR A 74 -40.71 -17.14 4.82
CA THR A 74 -41.38 -16.59 3.61
C THR A 74 -42.07 -17.51 2.61
N SER A 75 -43.37 -17.28 2.37
CA SER A 75 -43.88 -16.53 1.20
C SER A 75 -45.42 -16.68 1.10
N THR A 76 -46.19 -15.60 1.23
CA THR A 76 -46.82 -14.86 0.12
C THR A 76 -47.51 -15.72 -0.93
N ALA A 77 -48.85 -15.69 -0.97
CA ALA A 77 -49.63 -15.49 -2.20
C ALA A 77 -51.14 -15.46 -1.90
N LEU A 78 -51.64 -14.25 -1.65
CA LEU A 78 -53.02 -13.86 -1.95
C LEU A 78 -53.21 -13.84 -3.47
N LYS A 79 -54.26 -14.49 -3.98
CA LYS A 79 -54.99 -14.00 -5.16
C LYS A 79 -56.48 -14.01 -4.86
N THR A 80 -56.96 -12.80 -4.58
CA THR A 80 -58.30 -12.30 -4.88
C THR A 80 -58.67 -12.59 -6.34
N THR A 81 -59.94 -12.84 -6.65
CA THR A 81 -60.75 -11.97 -7.53
C THR A 81 -62.23 -12.31 -7.38
N GLN A 82 -63.02 -11.26 -7.31
CA GLN A 82 -64.47 -11.16 -7.17
C GLN A 82 -65.24 -11.78 -8.36
N HIS A 83 -66.46 -12.27 -8.14
CA HIS A 83 -67.59 -11.75 -8.92
C HIS A 83 -68.97 -11.95 -8.29
N LYS A 84 -69.86 -11.08 -8.77
CA LYS A 84 -71.20 -10.69 -8.33
C LYS A 84 -72.25 -11.81 -8.42
N GLN A 85 -73.18 -11.76 -7.46
CA GLN A 85 -74.63 -11.62 -7.68
C GLN A 85 -75.29 -12.61 -8.67
N GLN A 86 -76.12 -13.51 -8.14
CA GLN A 86 -77.46 -13.70 -8.69
C GLN A 86 -78.42 -14.35 -7.70
N GLN A 87 -79.60 -13.76 -7.69
CA GLN A 87 -80.80 -14.11 -6.95
C GLN A 87 -81.66 -14.96 -7.89
N GLY A 88 -82.13 -16.12 -7.42
CA GLY A 88 -83.01 -16.99 -8.19
C GLY A 88 -83.56 -18.13 -7.34
N LYS A 89 -84.86 -18.08 -7.09
CA LYS A 89 -85.67 -19.03 -6.31
C LYS A 89 -85.77 -20.40 -7.00
N THR A 90 -85.78 -21.50 -6.25
CA THR A 90 -86.69 -22.66 -6.42
C THR A 90 -86.62 -23.50 -5.14
N GLU A 91 -87.60 -23.35 -4.24
CA GLU A 91 -88.61 -24.37 -3.91
C GLU A 91 -88.10 -25.74 -3.44
N GLY A 92 -88.40 -26.02 -2.17
CA GLY A 92 -89.01 -27.29 -1.77
C GLY A 92 -88.08 -28.43 -1.34
N GLN A 93 -87.90 -28.59 -0.02
CA GLN A 93 -88.11 -29.89 0.62
C GLN A 93 -88.16 -29.81 2.16
N LYS A 94 -89.37 -30.09 2.66
CA LYS A 94 -89.75 -30.73 3.93
C LYS A 94 -88.60 -31.19 4.84
N SER A 95 -88.62 -30.75 6.10
CA SER A 95 -88.63 -31.71 7.22
C SER A 95 -89.23 -31.10 8.48
N THR A 96 -90.43 -31.59 8.76
CA THR A 96 -91.23 -31.43 9.97
C THR A 96 -90.50 -32.09 11.15
N GLN A 97 -89.75 -31.32 11.94
CA GLN A 97 -89.13 -31.85 13.18
C GLN A 97 -89.18 -30.90 14.39
N HIS A 98 -90.10 -29.91 14.40
CA HIS A 98 -90.24 -28.98 15.53
C HIS A 98 -91.53 -29.14 16.36
N SER A 99 -92.42 -30.10 16.05
CA SER A 99 -93.68 -30.28 16.79
C SER A 99 -93.53 -31.02 18.13
N SER A 100 -92.45 -31.80 18.35
CA SER A 100 -92.28 -32.64 19.56
C SER A 100 -91.50 -31.97 20.72
N LYS A 101 -90.61 -30.99 20.45
CA LYS A 101 -89.88 -30.23 21.50
C LYS A 101 -90.75 -29.14 22.16
N SER A 102 -91.67 -28.54 21.41
CA SER A 102 -92.63 -27.54 21.92
C SER A 102 -93.65 -28.17 22.89
N ALA A 103 -94.15 -29.36 22.57
CA ALA A 103 -95.08 -30.11 23.42
C ALA A 103 -94.44 -30.51 24.76
N LYS A 104 -93.19 -31.01 24.77
CA LYS A 104 -92.43 -31.37 25.98
C LYS A 104 -92.08 -30.16 26.88
N LYS A 105 -91.74 -28.99 26.32
CA LYS A 105 -91.54 -27.75 27.10
C LYS A 105 -92.84 -27.20 27.69
N ARG A 106 -93.98 -27.38 27.00
CA ARG A 106 -95.30 -27.00 27.52
C ARG A 106 -95.77 -27.91 28.66
N THR A 107 -95.61 -29.22 28.55
CA THR A 107 -95.96 -30.17 29.63
C THR A 107 -95.10 -30.00 30.87
N THR A 108 -93.79 -29.74 30.73
CA THR A 108 -92.88 -29.45 31.87
C THR A 108 -93.15 -28.10 32.54
N ARG A 109 -93.49 -27.05 31.77
CA ARG A 109 -93.88 -25.75 32.34
C ARG A 109 -95.24 -25.82 33.05
N ALA A 110 -96.20 -26.55 32.48
CA ALA A 110 -97.49 -26.80 33.11
C ALA A 110 -97.33 -27.61 34.41
N ALA A 111 -96.51 -28.66 34.41
CA ALA A 111 -96.21 -29.44 35.62
C ALA A 111 -95.49 -28.62 36.71
N LYS A 112 -94.52 -27.76 36.34
CA LYS A 112 -93.85 -26.87 37.31
C LYS A 112 -94.80 -25.82 37.90
N LYS A 113 -95.68 -25.24 37.08
CA LYS A 113 -96.73 -24.33 37.57
C LYS A 113 -97.70 -25.06 38.50
N LEU A 114 -98.11 -26.28 38.15
CA LEU A 114 -98.99 -27.10 38.98
C LEU A 114 -98.34 -27.43 40.33
N LYS A 115 -97.06 -27.85 40.35
CA LYS A 115 -96.29 -28.05 41.58
C LYS A 115 -96.21 -26.79 42.44
N LYS A 116 -96.01 -25.62 41.82
CA LYS A 116 -96.05 -24.33 42.53
C LYS A 116 -97.43 -24.06 43.13
N ILE A 117 -98.52 -24.26 42.38
CA ILE A 117 -99.89 -24.05 42.88
C ILE A 117 -100.19 -24.98 44.06
N TYR A 118 -99.74 -26.24 44.01
CA TYR A 118 -99.84 -27.16 45.13
C TYR A 118 -99.07 -26.69 46.37
N ALA A 119 -97.82 -26.26 46.20
CA ALA A 119 -97.02 -25.74 47.29
C ALA A 119 -97.58 -24.43 47.88
N ASP A 120 -98.06 -23.51 47.02
CA ASP A 120 -98.67 -22.24 47.42
C ASP A 120 -100.00 -22.49 48.16
N ARG A 121 -100.82 -23.46 47.70
CA ARG A 121 -102.05 -23.89 48.35
C ARG A 121 -101.78 -24.50 49.73
N GLN A 122 -100.83 -25.44 49.81
CA GLN A 122 -100.47 -26.08 51.09
C GLN A 122 -99.95 -25.03 52.07
N TYR A 123 -99.07 -24.14 51.61
CA TYR A 123 -98.57 -23.02 52.41
C TYR A 123 -99.70 -22.11 52.92
N ALA A 124 -100.67 -21.76 52.07
CA ALA A 124 -101.83 -20.97 52.50
C ALA A 124 -102.69 -21.72 53.53
N SER A 125 -102.94 -23.02 53.33
CA SER A 125 -103.65 -23.89 54.27
C SER A 125 -102.95 -23.94 55.62
N ASP A 126 -101.63 -24.14 55.64
CA ASP A 126 -100.82 -24.22 56.86
C ASP A 126 -100.81 -22.88 57.60
N VAL A 127 -100.65 -21.76 56.89
CA VAL A 127 -100.68 -20.42 57.49
C VAL A 127 -102.05 -20.10 58.08
N ILE A 128 -103.15 -20.43 57.39
CA ILE A 128 -104.51 -20.18 57.89
C ILE A 128 -104.80 -21.08 59.10
N THR A 129 -104.42 -22.36 59.06
CA THR A 129 -104.59 -23.29 60.20
C THR A 129 -103.83 -22.83 61.44
N VAL A 130 -102.59 -22.36 61.28
CA VAL A 130 -101.80 -21.77 62.38
C VAL A 130 -102.39 -20.44 62.85
N THR A 131 -103.06 -19.69 61.98
CA THR A 131 -103.77 -18.45 62.34
C THR A 131 -105.03 -18.72 63.15
N ILE A 132 -105.82 -19.74 62.79
CA ILE A 132 -106.99 -20.20 63.56
C ILE A 132 -106.56 -20.58 64.98
N LYS A 133 -105.53 -21.42 65.12
CA LYS A 133 -104.99 -21.81 66.43
C LYS A 133 -104.53 -20.61 67.26
N ASN A 134 -103.78 -19.69 66.67
CA ASN A 134 -103.31 -18.48 67.37
C ASN A 134 -104.45 -17.52 67.75
N LEU A 135 -105.57 -17.55 67.01
CA LEU A 135 -106.75 -16.74 67.28
C LEU A 135 -107.60 -17.34 68.42
N GLU A 136 -107.70 -18.67 68.48
CA GLU A 136 -108.38 -19.41 69.55
C GLU A 136 -107.61 -19.40 70.87
N GLU A 137 -106.28 -19.60 70.83
CA GLU A 137 -105.43 -19.74 72.02
C GLU A 137 -104.95 -18.38 72.57
N LEU A 138 -104.62 -17.43 71.69
CA LEU A 138 -103.94 -16.18 72.05
C LEU A 138 -104.69 -14.91 71.60
N GLY A 139 -105.83 -15.05 70.91
CA GLY A 139 -106.64 -13.92 70.42
C GLY A 139 -105.91 -13.01 69.41
N THR A 140 -104.89 -13.53 68.71
CA THR A 140 -103.96 -12.73 67.88
C THR A 140 -103.69 -13.39 66.53
N PHE A 141 -103.50 -12.59 65.47
CA PHE A 141 -103.24 -13.05 64.09
C PHE A 141 -101.78 -12.84 63.63
N SER A 142 -100.83 -12.88 64.56
CA SER A 142 -99.40 -12.63 64.32
C SER A 142 -98.80 -13.56 63.26
N SER A 143 -99.20 -14.83 63.23
CA SER A 143 -98.73 -15.83 62.26
C SER A 143 -98.98 -15.45 60.81
N LEU A 144 -100.15 -14.86 60.49
CA LEU A 144 -100.47 -14.36 59.15
C LEU A 144 -99.62 -13.14 58.79
N THR A 145 -99.37 -12.27 59.77
CA THR A 145 -98.54 -11.07 59.59
C THR A 145 -97.09 -11.45 59.33
N ASP A 146 -96.53 -12.38 60.11
CA ASP A 146 -95.18 -12.92 59.92
C ASP A 146 -95.03 -13.68 58.60
N ALA A 147 -96.05 -14.43 58.17
CA ALA A 147 -96.07 -15.08 56.86
C ALA A 147 -96.04 -14.06 55.71
N ASN A 148 -96.85 -13.01 55.79
CA ASN A 148 -96.87 -11.93 54.81
C ASN A 148 -95.55 -11.14 54.79
N GLU A 149 -94.94 -10.90 55.95
CA GLU A 149 -93.61 -10.28 56.04
C GLU A 149 -92.52 -11.16 55.41
N ARG A 150 -92.57 -12.49 55.63
CA ARG A 150 -91.65 -13.44 54.97
C ARG A 150 -91.81 -13.43 53.45
N GLU A 151 -93.02 -13.42 52.92
CA GLU A 151 -93.26 -13.34 51.47
C GLU A 151 -92.86 -11.98 50.88
N ARG A 152 -93.14 -10.88 51.59
CA ARG A 152 -92.64 -9.54 51.22
C ARG A 152 -91.12 -9.50 51.20
N ALA A 153 -90.45 -10.07 52.20
CA ALA A 153 -89.00 -10.15 52.26
C ALA A 153 -88.41 -10.99 51.11
N LYS A 154 -89.02 -12.13 50.78
CA LYS A 154 -88.64 -12.94 49.60
C LYS A 154 -88.82 -12.13 48.30
N LYS A 155 -89.95 -11.47 48.12
CA LYS A 155 -90.22 -10.63 46.94
C LYS A 155 -89.22 -9.48 46.81
N ASN A 156 -88.88 -8.81 47.91
CA ASN A 156 -87.87 -7.76 47.93
C ASN A 156 -86.49 -8.30 47.54
N LYS A 157 -86.07 -9.45 48.08
CA LYS A 157 -84.81 -10.12 47.67
C LYS A 157 -84.77 -10.41 46.16
N PHE A 158 -85.88 -10.87 45.58
CA PHE A 158 -85.98 -11.07 44.12
C PHE A 158 -85.86 -9.76 43.35
N CYS A 159 -86.49 -8.68 43.81
CA CYS A 159 -86.35 -7.35 43.20
C CYS A 159 -84.89 -6.87 43.27
N ASP A 160 -84.21 -7.06 44.40
CA ASP A 160 -82.81 -6.69 44.57
C ASP A 160 -81.87 -7.50 43.66
N ILE A 161 -82.13 -8.80 43.49
CA ILE A 161 -81.41 -9.65 42.54
C ILE A 161 -81.62 -9.14 41.11
N LEU A 162 -82.87 -8.83 40.73
CA LEU A 162 -83.19 -8.35 39.39
C LEU A 162 -82.53 -7.01 39.09
N ILE A 163 -82.51 -6.08 40.05
CA ILE A 163 -81.85 -4.79 39.91
C ILE A 163 -80.33 -4.97 39.75
N ARG A 164 -79.71 -5.87 40.53
CA ARG A 164 -78.28 -6.17 40.39
C ARG A 164 -77.96 -6.82 39.04
N GLU A 165 -78.79 -7.75 38.57
CA GLU A 165 -78.62 -8.38 37.27
C GLU A 165 -78.71 -7.36 36.13
N GLU A 166 -79.69 -6.44 36.18
CA GLU A 166 -79.84 -5.39 35.18
C GLU A 166 -78.67 -4.40 35.19
N LYS A 167 -78.17 -4.03 36.38
CA LYS A 167 -76.93 -3.24 36.51
C LYS A 167 -75.73 -3.97 35.92
N GLY A 168 -75.54 -5.25 36.26
CA GLY A 168 -74.47 -6.08 35.72
C GLY A 168 -74.55 -6.23 34.20
N LYS A 169 -75.75 -6.39 33.63
CA LYS A 169 -75.96 -6.40 32.17
C LYS A 169 -75.55 -5.08 31.51
N LYS A 170 -75.85 -3.94 32.15
CA LYS A 170 -75.43 -2.62 31.66
C LYS A 170 -73.92 -2.45 31.72
N GLU A 171 -73.28 -2.88 32.81
CA GLU A 171 -71.82 -2.87 32.97
C GLU A 171 -71.13 -3.76 31.94
N ILE A 172 -71.60 -4.99 31.75
CA ILE A 172 -71.07 -5.91 30.72
C ILE A 172 -71.19 -5.29 29.33
N LYS A 173 -72.34 -4.69 28.99
CA LYS A 173 -72.52 -4.00 27.70
C LYS A 173 -71.56 -2.82 27.55
N ALA A 174 -71.34 -2.04 28.61
CA ALA A 174 -70.39 -0.92 28.59
C ALA A 174 -68.95 -1.39 28.39
N LEU A 175 -68.52 -2.42 29.13
CA LEU A 175 -67.20 -3.03 28.98
C LEU A 175 -67.01 -3.65 27.59
N GLN A 176 -68.03 -4.33 27.06
CA GLN A 176 -67.98 -4.89 25.71
C GLN A 176 -67.81 -3.80 24.64
N LYS A 177 -68.46 -2.65 24.82
CA LYS A 177 -68.27 -1.48 23.95
C LYS A 177 -66.86 -0.92 24.06
N GLN A 178 -66.34 -0.73 25.28
CA GLN A 178 -64.97 -0.28 25.50
C GLN A 178 -63.95 -1.23 24.87
N LEU A 179 -64.13 -2.53 25.02
CA LEU A 179 -63.27 -3.55 24.40
C LEU A 179 -63.27 -3.43 22.87
N GLN A 180 -64.45 -3.24 22.28
CA GLN A 180 -64.58 -3.05 20.83
C GLN A 180 -63.92 -1.74 20.35
N ASP A 181 -64.06 -0.67 21.11
CA ASP A 181 -63.48 0.63 20.79
C ASP A 181 -61.95 0.60 20.91
N VAL A 182 -61.40 -0.03 21.96
CA VAL A 182 -59.96 -0.29 22.09
C VAL A 182 -59.45 -1.12 20.92
N LYS A 183 -60.14 -2.20 20.54
CA LYS A 183 -59.74 -3.03 19.39
C LYS A 183 -59.71 -2.23 18.08
N LYS A 184 -60.72 -1.39 17.83
CA LYS A 184 -60.74 -0.50 16.66
C LYS A 184 -59.59 0.52 16.69
N GLN A 185 -59.24 1.03 17.87
CA GLN A 185 -58.14 1.97 18.01
C GLN A 185 -56.79 1.28 17.75
N THR A 186 -56.57 0.10 18.33
CA THR A 186 -55.35 -0.68 18.08
C THR A 186 -55.21 -1.07 16.61
N ASP A 187 -56.32 -1.42 15.94
CA ASP A 187 -56.31 -1.73 14.51
C ASP A 187 -55.96 -0.51 13.64
N LYS A 188 -56.40 0.69 14.03
CA LYS A 188 -56.01 1.94 13.35
C LYS A 188 -54.54 2.26 13.59
N ASP A 189 -54.07 2.11 14.83
CA ASP A 189 -52.68 2.39 15.18
C ASP A 189 -51.72 1.43 14.47
N LEU A 190 -52.11 0.15 14.33
CA LEU A 190 -51.37 -0.83 13.52
C LEU A 190 -51.31 -0.40 12.05
N LYS A 191 -52.43 -0.02 11.43
CA LYS A 191 -52.43 0.48 10.04
C LYS A 191 -51.55 1.73 9.87
N ASN A 192 -51.62 2.68 10.79
CA ASN A 192 -50.79 3.89 10.74
C ASN A 192 -49.29 3.54 10.85
N ARG A 193 -48.93 2.54 11.65
CA ARG A 193 -47.55 2.04 11.76
C ARG A 193 -47.12 1.30 10.49
N ASP A 194 -47.98 0.46 9.91
CA ASP A 194 -47.70 -0.23 8.65
C ASP A 194 -47.47 0.77 7.52
N GLU A 195 -48.30 1.81 7.41
CA GLU A 195 -48.11 2.90 6.45
C GLU A 195 -46.79 3.66 6.67
N ALA A 196 -46.40 3.89 7.93
CA ALA A 196 -45.13 4.53 8.24
C ALA A 196 -43.94 3.63 7.86
N ILE A 197 -44.05 2.32 8.11
CA ILE A 197 -43.05 1.33 7.70
C ILE A 197 -42.88 1.34 6.18
N ASP A 198 -43.98 1.35 5.42
CA ASP A 198 -43.91 1.35 3.95
C ASP A 198 -43.28 2.64 3.40
N ARG A 199 -43.64 3.81 3.93
CA ARG A 199 -42.98 5.08 3.56
C ARG A 199 -41.48 5.07 3.86
N LEU A 200 -41.08 4.48 4.99
CA LEU A 200 -39.67 4.37 5.37
C LEU A 200 -38.92 3.39 4.46
N LYS A 201 -39.55 2.29 4.04
CA LYS A 201 -38.97 1.36 3.05
C LYS A 201 -38.78 2.05 1.71
N ASP A 202 -39.79 2.75 1.20
CA ASP A 202 -39.71 3.49 -0.07
C ASP A 202 -38.58 4.53 -0.01
N LYS A 203 -38.44 5.24 1.12
CA LYS A 203 -37.37 6.22 1.32
C LYS A 203 -35.99 5.58 1.37
N LEU A 204 -35.87 4.41 1.99
CA LEU A 204 -34.64 3.65 2.04
C LEU A 204 -34.23 3.21 0.63
N GLU A 205 -35.15 2.62 -0.14
CA GLU A 205 -34.90 2.21 -1.52
C GLU A 205 -34.53 3.39 -2.42
N GLU A 206 -35.21 4.54 -2.30
CA GLU A 206 -34.87 5.77 -3.01
C GLU A 206 -33.43 6.24 -2.69
N ASN A 207 -33.07 6.26 -1.40
CA ASN A 207 -31.74 6.67 -0.97
C ASN A 207 -30.66 5.68 -1.42
N THR A 208 -30.94 4.37 -1.38
CA THR A 208 -30.03 3.34 -1.90
C THR A 208 -29.81 3.50 -3.41
N ALA A 209 -30.86 3.76 -4.18
CA ALA A 209 -30.74 4.02 -5.61
C ALA A 209 -29.90 5.27 -5.89
N LYS A 210 -30.14 6.37 -5.16
CA LYS A 210 -29.34 7.60 -5.27
C LYS A 210 -27.87 7.34 -4.97
N TRP A 211 -27.58 6.70 -3.84
CA TRP A 211 -26.21 6.38 -3.44
C TRP A 211 -25.50 5.51 -4.48
N ASN A 212 -26.18 4.49 -5.03
CA ASN A 212 -25.62 3.65 -6.09
C ASN A 212 -25.27 4.46 -7.34
N THR A 213 -26.16 5.36 -7.78
CA THR A 213 -25.90 6.21 -8.94
C THR A 213 -24.76 7.19 -8.69
N GLU A 214 -24.74 7.85 -7.53
CA GLU A 214 -23.68 8.78 -7.14
C GLU A 214 -22.32 8.08 -7.04
N SER A 215 -22.28 6.91 -6.40
CA SER A 215 -21.09 6.06 -6.32
C SER A 215 -20.56 5.68 -7.71
N TYR A 216 -21.45 5.29 -8.62
CA TYR A 216 -21.09 4.99 -10.01
C TYR A 216 -20.48 6.21 -10.73
N TYR A 217 -21.12 7.38 -10.64
CA TYR A 217 -20.63 8.60 -11.27
C TYR A 217 -19.31 9.08 -10.67
N MET A 218 -19.17 9.04 -9.34
CA MET A 218 -17.95 9.41 -8.65
C MET A 218 -16.80 8.49 -9.07
N LYS A 219 -17.01 7.17 -9.04
CA LYS A 219 -16.02 6.19 -9.50
C LYS A 219 -15.62 6.43 -10.96
N ARG A 220 -16.60 6.64 -11.84
CA ARG A 220 -16.33 6.90 -13.27
C ARG A 220 -15.53 8.19 -13.48
N SER A 221 -15.83 9.23 -12.69
CA SER A 221 -15.14 10.51 -12.71
C SER A 221 -13.69 10.37 -12.24
N THR A 222 -13.47 9.70 -11.11
CA THR A 222 -12.11 9.46 -10.58
C THR A 222 -11.29 8.58 -11.51
N ASP A 223 -11.89 7.53 -12.08
CA ASP A 223 -11.22 6.64 -13.05
C ASP A 223 -10.79 7.42 -14.30
N LEU A 224 -11.66 8.30 -14.81
CA LEU A 224 -11.33 9.15 -15.95
C LEU A 224 -10.19 10.12 -15.62
N GLN A 225 -10.20 10.71 -14.43
CA GLN A 225 -9.13 11.61 -13.97
C GLN A 225 -7.80 10.86 -13.86
N ILE A 226 -7.79 9.66 -13.27
CA ILE A 226 -6.61 8.79 -13.18
C ILE A 226 -6.10 8.43 -14.57
N HIS A 227 -6.96 8.01 -15.49
CA HIS A 227 -6.55 7.69 -16.85
C HIS A 227 -5.97 8.90 -17.59
N LEU A 228 -6.56 10.08 -17.40
CA LEU A 228 -6.09 11.32 -18.03
C LEU A 228 -4.73 11.75 -17.46
N THR A 229 -4.53 11.66 -16.15
CA THR A 229 -3.23 11.95 -15.54
C THR A 229 -2.18 10.93 -15.96
N GLN A 230 -2.51 9.64 -15.93
CA GLN A 230 -1.62 8.56 -16.39
C GLN A 230 -1.19 8.77 -17.84
N ARG A 231 -2.13 9.09 -18.75
CA ARG A 231 -1.81 9.35 -20.16
C ARG A 231 -0.92 10.58 -20.34
N LYS A 232 -1.15 11.64 -19.56
CA LYS A 232 -0.27 12.83 -19.58
C LYS A 232 1.15 12.48 -19.13
N CYS A 233 1.28 11.73 -18.03
CA CYS A 233 2.57 11.26 -17.54
C CYS A 233 3.28 10.38 -18.57
N SER A 234 2.62 9.35 -19.10
CA SER A 234 3.23 8.46 -20.11
C SER A 234 3.61 9.20 -21.39
N ASN A 235 2.84 10.19 -21.84
CA ASN A 235 3.23 11.02 -22.98
C ASN A 235 4.47 11.87 -22.71
N ALA A 236 4.59 12.44 -21.51
CA ALA A 236 5.78 13.19 -21.10
C ALA A 236 7.01 12.28 -20.96
N GLU A 237 6.84 11.09 -20.36
CA GLU A 237 7.88 10.07 -20.26
C GLU A 237 8.37 9.63 -21.65
N MET A 238 7.46 9.34 -22.59
CA MET A 238 7.85 9.00 -23.97
C MET A 238 8.57 10.15 -24.69
N ALA A 239 8.21 11.40 -24.41
CA ALA A 239 8.89 12.55 -24.98
C ALA A 239 10.33 12.68 -24.45
N LEU A 240 10.50 12.50 -23.13
CA LEU A 240 11.83 12.49 -22.51
C LEU A 240 12.67 11.30 -22.99
N GLU A 241 12.09 10.11 -23.14
CA GLU A 241 12.81 8.93 -23.63
C GLU A 241 13.31 9.15 -25.07
N LYS A 242 12.49 9.77 -25.93
CA LYS A 242 12.90 10.15 -27.29
C LYS A 242 14.06 11.16 -27.27
N GLU A 243 14.02 12.13 -26.37
CA GLU A 243 15.11 13.11 -26.25
C GLU A 243 16.40 12.43 -25.74
N ILE A 244 16.30 11.54 -24.75
CA ILE A 244 17.43 10.73 -24.28
C ILE A 244 18.02 9.91 -25.43
N GLN A 245 17.19 9.27 -26.25
CA GLN A 245 17.65 8.49 -27.39
C GLN A 245 18.35 9.36 -28.44
N ASN A 246 17.80 10.54 -28.75
CA ASN A 246 18.40 11.51 -29.66
C ASN A 246 19.74 12.07 -29.15
N LEU A 247 19.83 12.35 -27.85
CA LEU A 247 21.08 12.77 -27.23
C LEU A 247 22.12 11.66 -27.27
N LYS A 248 21.73 10.40 -26.99
CA LYS A 248 22.62 9.25 -27.13
C LYS A 248 23.17 9.09 -28.54
N SER A 249 22.34 9.18 -29.57
CA SER A 249 22.82 9.09 -30.95
C SER A 249 23.78 10.22 -31.32
N LYS A 250 23.51 11.46 -30.87
CA LYS A 250 24.44 12.59 -31.07
C LYS A 250 25.77 12.38 -30.35
N THR A 251 25.74 11.86 -29.13
CA THR A 251 26.96 11.52 -28.40
C THR A 251 27.75 10.42 -29.11
N ASP A 252 27.09 9.38 -29.62
CA ASP A 252 27.74 8.32 -30.38
C ASP A 252 28.36 8.85 -31.69
N GLU A 253 27.65 9.72 -32.40
CA GLU A 253 28.18 10.42 -33.59
C GLU A 253 29.40 11.28 -33.25
N GLU A 254 29.34 12.06 -32.16
CA GLU A 254 30.47 12.87 -31.70
C GLU A 254 31.69 12.02 -31.33
N ILE A 255 31.49 10.90 -30.63
CA ILE A 255 32.54 9.93 -30.30
C ILE A 255 33.17 9.37 -31.58
N GLN A 256 32.38 8.99 -32.58
CA GLN A 256 32.90 8.50 -33.86
C GLN A 256 33.75 9.55 -34.57
N LEU A 257 33.26 10.79 -34.68
CA LEU A 257 34.00 11.89 -35.28
C LEU A 257 35.29 12.20 -34.52
N HIS A 258 35.26 12.16 -33.18
CA HIS A 258 36.45 12.37 -32.35
C HIS A 258 37.51 11.30 -32.60
N MET A 259 37.11 10.02 -32.66
CA MET A 259 38.02 8.92 -32.98
C MET A 259 38.62 9.05 -34.38
N GLU A 260 37.83 9.44 -35.38
CA GLU A 260 38.31 9.67 -36.74
C GLU A 260 39.32 10.82 -36.82
N ALA A 261 39.04 11.93 -36.12
CA ALA A 261 39.93 13.08 -36.04
C ALA A 261 41.25 12.74 -35.33
N GLU A 262 41.18 12.04 -34.20
CA GLU A 262 42.36 11.56 -33.48
C GLU A 262 43.19 10.63 -34.35
N ASN A 263 42.57 9.65 -35.01
CA ASN A 263 43.27 8.72 -35.90
C ASN A 263 43.95 9.48 -37.06
N PHE A 264 43.27 10.45 -37.67
CA PHE A 264 43.88 11.30 -38.71
C PHE A 264 45.10 12.07 -38.17
N LEU A 265 44.99 12.70 -37.01
CA LEU A 265 46.09 13.45 -36.39
C LEU A 265 47.27 12.52 -36.04
N THR A 266 47.00 11.35 -35.47
CA THR A 266 48.03 10.35 -35.16
C THR A 266 48.76 9.90 -36.44
N GLN A 267 48.04 9.68 -37.54
CA GLN A 267 48.67 9.34 -38.82
C GLN A 267 49.54 10.48 -39.38
N GLN A 268 49.10 11.73 -39.28
CA GLN A 268 49.91 12.87 -39.72
C GLN A 268 51.15 13.05 -38.84
N TYR A 269 50.99 12.91 -37.52
CA TYR A 269 52.10 12.94 -36.57
C TYR A 269 53.13 11.86 -36.91
N GLN A 270 52.69 10.63 -37.17
CA GLN A 270 53.56 9.52 -37.53
C GLN A 270 54.33 9.79 -38.84
N LYS A 271 53.66 10.33 -39.88
CA LYS A 271 54.33 10.71 -41.14
C LYS A 271 55.42 11.78 -40.94
N VAL A 272 55.17 12.75 -40.07
CA VAL A 272 56.17 13.79 -39.75
C VAL A 272 57.31 13.20 -38.94
N LYS A 273 57.01 12.32 -37.98
CA LYS A 273 58.00 11.61 -37.17
C LYS A 273 58.94 10.77 -38.04
N GLU A 274 58.41 9.99 -38.98
CA GLU A 274 59.21 9.20 -39.92
C GLU A 274 60.11 10.08 -40.79
N LYS A 275 59.62 11.22 -41.28
CA LYS A 275 60.44 12.18 -42.01
C LYS A 275 61.55 12.77 -41.14
N LEU A 276 61.26 13.08 -39.88
CA LEU A 276 62.26 13.59 -38.94
C LEU A 276 63.34 12.54 -38.68
N GLU A 277 62.96 11.30 -38.41
CA GLU A 277 63.87 10.17 -38.21
C GLU A 277 64.78 9.98 -39.45
N TYR A 278 64.21 10.00 -40.65
CA TYR A 278 64.97 9.95 -41.90
C TYR A 278 66.01 11.08 -42.00
N TRP A 279 65.61 12.33 -41.71
CA TRP A 279 66.54 13.46 -41.78
C TRP A 279 67.61 13.40 -40.71
N MET A 280 67.28 12.99 -39.49
CA MET A 280 68.26 12.78 -38.42
C MET A 280 69.31 11.75 -38.83
N GLU A 281 68.87 10.58 -39.32
CA GLU A 281 69.80 9.53 -39.76
C GLU A 281 70.67 10.00 -40.94
N LYS A 282 70.09 10.76 -41.88
CA LYS A 282 70.86 11.35 -42.98
C LYS A 282 71.93 12.33 -42.46
N TYR A 283 71.56 13.25 -41.57
CA TYR A 283 72.52 14.21 -41.02
C TYR A 283 73.61 13.53 -40.20
N GLU A 284 73.28 12.48 -39.45
CA GLU A 284 74.25 11.68 -38.72
C GLU A 284 75.26 11.01 -39.66
N LYS A 285 74.78 10.39 -40.75
CA LYS A 285 75.64 9.79 -41.79
C LYS A 285 76.50 10.83 -42.51
N ASP A 286 75.92 11.94 -42.93
CA ASP A 286 76.65 13.01 -43.63
C ASP A 286 77.71 13.64 -42.71
N THR A 287 77.41 13.81 -41.42
CA THR A 287 78.36 14.32 -40.42
C THR A 287 79.48 13.32 -40.18
N ALA A 288 79.16 12.04 -39.98
CA ALA A 288 80.17 10.99 -39.81
C ALA A 288 81.10 10.87 -41.02
N ALA A 289 80.56 10.96 -42.24
CA ALA A 289 81.36 10.95 -43.47
C ALA A 289 82.27 12.19 -43.58
N LYS A 290 81.80 13.36 -43.13
CA LYS A 290 82.61 14.59 -43.09
C LYS A 290 83.69 14.53 -42.01
N ASP A 291 83.40 13.95 -40.86
CA ASP A 291 84.38 13.72 -39.81
C ASP A 291 85.47 12.73 -40.27
N GLU A 292 85.09 11.67 -40.99
CA GLU A 292 86.03 10.74 -41.64
C GLU A 292 86.93 11.46 -42.67
N GLU A 293 86.36 12.27 -43.57
CA GLU A 293 87.13 13.07 -44.53
C GLU A 293 88.10 14.04 -43.83
N ILE A 294 87.65 14.68 -42.74
CA ILE A 294 88.49 15.55 -41.93
C ILE A 294 89.64 14.76 -41.29
N ASP A 295 89.38 13.56 -40.78
CA ASP A 295 90.39 12.73 -40.15
C ASP A 295 91.39 12.18 -41.16
N ASP A 296 90.95 11.81 -42.36
CA ASP A 296 91.82 11.46 -43.50
C ASP A 296 92.71 12.63 -43.90
N LEU A 297 92.16 13.84 -44.02
CA LEU A 297 92.93 15.06 -44.33
C LEU A 297 93.92 15.41 -43.22
N LYS A 298 93.55 15.22 -41.93
CA LYS A 298 94.48 15.38 -40.81
C LYS A 298 95.60 14.35 -40.87
N ALA A 299 95.31 13.09 -41.19
CA ALA A 299 96.30 12.03 -41.36
C ALA A 299 97.27 12.34 -42.51
N LEU A 300 96.74 12.74 -43.68
CA LEU A 300 97.54 13.15 -44.83
C LEU A 300 98.39 14.39 -44.52
N LYS A 301 97.84 15.38 -43.80
CA LYS A 301 98.61 16.55 -43.35
C LYS A 301 99.73 16.15 -42.40
N ALA A 302 99.49 15.20 -41.49
CA ALA A 302 100.50 14.69 -40.57
C ALA A 302 101.62 13.95 -41.33
N ASP A 303 101.29 13.10 -42.29
CA ASP A 303 102.27 12.40 -43.14
C ASP A 303 103.09 13.37 -44.01
N ASN A 304 102.43 14.35 -44.63
CA ASN A 304 103.11 15.43 -45.37
C ASN A 304 104.03 16.26 -44.47
N LEU A 305 103.63 16.53 -43.22
CA LEU A 305 104.49 17.21 -42.26
C LEU A 305 105.69 16.34 -41.89
N GLU A 306 105.50 15.04 -41.68
CA GLU A 306 106.58 14.11 -41.38
C GLU A 306 107.58 14.00 -42.53
N THR A 307 107.10 13.89 -43.77
CA THR A 307 107.95 13.86 -44.97
C THR A 307 108.74 15.15 -45.14
N MET A 308 108.12 16.32 -44.94
CA MET A 308 108.82 17.61 -44.96
C MET A 308 109.86 17.73 -43.86
N GLN A 309 109.55 17.28 -42.63
CA GLN A 309 110.52 17.23 -41.55
C GLN A 309 111.68 16.29 -41.86
N ARG A 310 111.42 15.15 -42.52
CA ARG A 310 112.45 14.20 -42.98
C ARG A 310 113.38 14.84 -44.00
N PHE A 311 112.85 15.49 -45.03
CA PHE A 311 113.66 16.22 -46.02
C PHE A 311 114.42 17.38 -45.39
N ALA A 312 113.82 18.14 -44.47
CA ALA A 312 114.51 19.20 -43.76
C ALA A 312 115.73 18.67 -42.98
N LYS A 313 115.58 17.53 -42.28
CA LYS A 313 116.70 16.84 -41.62
C LYS A 313 117.76 16.41 -42.64
N GLU A 314 117.35 15.84 -43.77
CA GLU A 314 118.26 15.41 -44.83
C GLU A 314 119.05 16.58 -45.45
N CYS A 315 118.40 17.71 -45.74
CA CYS A 315 119.05 18.93 -46.19
C CYS A 315 120.05 19.48 -45.17
N LEU A 316 119.71 19.47 -43.87
CA LEU A 316 120.62 19.87 -42.80
C LEU A 316 121.84 18.94 -42.72
N LEU A 317 121.64 17.63 -42.89
CA LEU A 317 122.74 16.66 -42.95
C LEU A 317 123.64 16.95 -44.16
N PHE A 318 123.09 17.10 -45.37
CA PHE A 318 123.87 17.45 -46.56
C PHE A 318 124.61 18.77 -46.40
N GLN A 319 123.97 19.80 -45.85
CA GLN A 319 124.63 21.08 -45.57
C GLN A 319 125.81 20.91 -44.62
N THR A 320 125.63 20.14 -43.55
CA THR A 320 126.69 19.83 -42.58
C THR A 320 127.84 19.08 -43.26
N THR A 321 127.55 18.05 -44.06
CA THR A 321 128.56 17.32 -44.84
C THR A 321 129.30 18.22 -45.83
N ILE A 322 128.60 19.11 -46.55
CA ILE A 322 129.23 20.06 -47.47
C ILE A 322 130.14 21.04 -46.73
N ILE A 323 129.71 21.54 -45.56
CA ILE A 323 130.54 22.42 -44.72
C ILE A 323 131.80 21.67 -44.30
N ILE A 324 131.67 20.44 -43.77
CA ILE A 324 132.81 19.59 -43.38
C ILE A 324 133.75 19.37 -44.56
N ASP A 325 133.23 18.97 -45.73
CA ASP A 325 134.03 18.78 -46.94
C ASP A 325 134.75 20.06 -47.39
N ARG A 326 134.10 21.23 -47.27
CA ARG A 326 134.70 22.53 -47.60
C ARG A 326 135.80 22.89 -46.60
N THR A 327 135.55 22.71 -45.29
CA THR A 327 136.55 22.98 -44.26
C THR A 327 137.73 22.03 -44.37
N ASP A 328 137.50 20.75 -44.68
CA ASP A 328 138.57 19.76 -44.89
C ASP A 328 139.39 20.08 -46.14
N LYS A 329 138.75 20.47 -47.24
CA LYS A 329 139.46 20.93 -48.45
C LYS A 329 140.27 22.20 -48.18
N GLU A 330 139.72 23.15 -47.43
CA GLU A 330 140.43 24.38 -47.07
C GLU A 330 141.58 24.09 -46.10
N ALA A 331 141.41 23.21 -45.11
CA ALA A 331 142.46 22.75 -44.21
C ALA A 331 143.58 22.04 -44.99
N LYS A 332 143.26 21.16 -45.93
CA LYS A 332 144.24 20.53 -46.83
C LYS A 332 144.99 21.57 -47.67
N ARG A 333 144.30 22.60 -48.19
CA ARG A 333 144.98 23.70 -48.93
C ARG A 333 145.92 24.49 -48.03
N LYS A 334 145.47 24.88 -46.83
CA LYS A 334 146.30 25.59 -45.84
C LYS A 334 147.50 24.74 -45.42
N GLN A 335 147.32 23.44 -45.25
CA GLN A 335 148.40 22.51 -44.96
C GLN A 335 149.43 22.47 -46.10
N ILE A 336 149.00 22.33 -47.35
CA ILE A 336 149.91 22.36 -48.51
C ILE A 336 150.62 23.72 -48.62
N GLU A 337 149.91 24.83 -48.39
CA GLU A 337 150.50 26.16 -48.42
C GLU A 337 151.54 26.33 -47.30
N GLN A 338 151.25 25.83 -46.10
CA GLN A 338 152.17 25.86 -44.98
C GLN A 338 153.39 24.96 -45.23
N GLU A 339 153.19 23.73 -45.71
CA GLU A 339 154.28 22.84 -46.14
C GLU A 339 155.13 23.49 -47.24
N ALA A 340 154.51 24.19 -48.20
CA ALA A 340 155.23 24.94 -49.23
C ALA A 340 155.99 26.15 -48.66
N LEU A 341 155.44 26.83 -47.65
CA LEU A 341 156.11 27.92 -46.94
C LEU A 341 157.30 27.39 -46.12
N GLU A 342 157.13 26.25 -45.45
CA GLU A 342 158.16 25.52 -44.72
C GLU A 342 159.26 25.01 -45.67
N GLN A 343 158.90 24.53 -46.87
CA GLN A 343 159.87 24.21 -47.90
C GLN A 343 160.61 25.45 -48.41
N LYS A 344 159.92 26.58 -48.61
CA LYS A 344 160.56 27.84 -49.02
C LYS A 344 161.49 28.39 -47.93
N SER A 345 161.11 28.30 -46.66
CA SER A 345 161.98 28.69 -45.54
C SER A 345 163.16 27.73 -45.43
N ALA A 346 162.96 26.42 -45.56
CA ALA A 346 164.02 25.42 -45.66
C ALA A 346 164.98 25.72 -46.83
N LEU A 347 164.47 26.07 -48.02
CA LEU A 347 165.28 26.48 -49.18
C LEU A 347 166.07 27.75 -48.91
N LYS A 348 165.49 28.76 -48.23
CA LYS A 348 166.21 29.97 -47.82
C LYS A 348 167.32 29.66 -46.83
N VAL A 349 167.09 28.76 -45.87
CA VAL A 349 168.12 28.29 -44.93
C VAL A 349 169.21 27.53 -45.67
N GLN A 350 168.86 26.64 -46.60
CA GLN A 350 169.81 25.94 -47.47
C GLN A 350 170.63 26.92 -48.33
N ALA A 351 169.99 27.94 -48.91
CA ALA A 351 170.66 28.96 -49.72
C ALA A 351 171.56 29.88 -48.89
N TRP A 352 171.14 30.25 -47.67
CA TRP A 352 171.97 31.00 -46.72
C TRP A 352 173.21 30.19 -46.32
N TRP A 353 173.07 28.89 -46.06
CA TRP A 353 174.19 28.02 -45.76
C TRP A 353 175.14 27.88 -46.96
N LYS A 354 174.61 27.60 -48.16
CA LYS A 354 175.40 27.56 -49.41
C LYS A 354 176.14 28.88 -49.68
N GLY A 355 175.48 30.03 -49.48
CA GLY A 355 176.09 31.35 -49.64
C GLY A 355 177.12 31.68 -48.56
N THR A 356 176.99 31.13 -47.35
CA THR A 356 177.99 31.25 -46.28
C THR A 356 179.22 30.39 -46.59
N MET A 357 179.02 29.18 -47.15
CA MET A 357 180.12 28.33 -47.61
C MET A 357 180.98 29.03 -48.69
N VAL A 358 180.35 29.72 -49.65
CA VAL A 358 181.04 30.48 -50.71
C VAL A 358 181.81 31.69 -50.13
N ARG A 359 181.21 32.44 -49.20
CA ARG A 359 181.80 33.68 -48.66
C ARG A 359 182.89 33.48 -47.60
N ARG A 360 182.93 32.31 -46.95
CA ARG A 360 183.97 31.95 -45.98
C ARG A 360 185.00 30.95 -46.53
N PHE A 361 184.96 30.65 -47.84
CA PHE A 361 185.87 29.75 -48.55
C PHE A 361 186.03 28.37 -47.88
N ILE A 362 184.92 27.76 -47.49
CA ILE A 362 184.89 26.44 -46.83
C ILE A 362 184.52 25.38 -47.87
N GLY A 363 185.41 24.39 -48.04
CA GLY A 363 185.24 23.30 -49.00
C GLY A 363 185.71 23.69 -50.41
N PRO A 364 185.00 23.29 -51.48
CA PRO A 364 185.50 23.29 -52.87
C PRO A 364 185.81 24.68 -53.48
N TYR A 365 185.69 25.77 -52.71
CA TYR A 365 186.00 27.14 -53.14
C TYR A 365 187.41 27.65 -52.72
N GLN A 366 188.25 26.81 -52.10
CA GLN A 366 189.63 27.17 -51.74
C GLN A 366 190.57 27.41 -52.93
N GLU A 367 190.31 26.82 -54.09
CA GLU A 367 191.12 27.02 -55.31
C GLU A 367 190.93 28.41 -55.95
N LEU A 368 189.78 29.06 -55.70
CA LEU A 368 189.47 30.39 -56.23
C LEU A 368 190.30 31.50 -55.54
N GLU A 369 190.76 31.28 -54.30
CA GLU A 369 191.57 32.25 -53.54
C GLU A 369 193.01 32.37 -54.10
N LYS A 370 193.56 31.29 -54.65
CA LYS A 370 194.91 31.28 -55.23
C LYS A 370 194.98 32.02 -56.58
N TYR A 371 193.92 31.94 -57.40
CA TYR A 371 193.88 32.60 -58.72
C TYR A 371 193.76 34.13 -58.63
N LEU A 372 193.14 34.67 -57.57
CA LEU A 372 192.96 36.10 -57.36
C LEU A 372 194.21 36.84 -56.85
N LYS A 373 195.22 36.13 -56.32
CA LYS A 373 196.48 36.73 -55.84
C LYS A 373 197.56 36.91 -56.92
N GLU A 374 197.44 36.26 -58.09
CA GLU A 374 198.43 36.36 -59.19
C GLU A 374 198.09 37.41 -60.28
N GLN A 375 196.87 37.97 -60.33
CA GLN A 375 196.45 38.93 -61.38
C GLN A 375 196.56 40.43 -61.04
N LEU A 376 197.04 40.83 -59.86
CA LEU A 376 197.04 42.25 -59.44
C LEU A 376 198.39 42.98 -59.52
N ALA A 377 199.41 42.43 -60.20
CA ALA A 377 200.71 43.10 -60.40
C ALA A 377 200.88 43.82 -61.76
N GLU A 378 199.94 43.77 -62.70
CA GLU A 378 200.18 44.32 -64.04
C GLU A 378 198.90 44.85 -64.72
N LYS A 379 198.53 46.11 -64.39
CA LYS A 379 198.05 47.18 -65.31
C LYS A 379 197.27 48.28 -64.59
N GLU A 380 197.98 49.36 -64.31
CA GLU A 380 197.43 50.71 -64.26
C GLU A 380 196.97 51.16 -65.67
N GLY A 381 195.91 51.99 -65.74
CA GLY A 381 195.83 53.04 -66.77
C GLY A 381 194.71 52.97 -67.81
N ARG A 382 193.45 53.29 -67.43
CA ARG A 382 192.64 54.38 -68.05
C ARG A 382 191.26 54.54 -67.37
N LYS A 383 191.12 55.65 -66.63
CA LYS A 383 189.88 56.32 -66.19
C LYS A 383 189.24 57.07 -67.41
N GLU A 384 187.99 57.56 -67.45
CA GLU A 384 187.13 58.15 -66.42
C GLU A 384 185.69 58.46 -66.95
N LYS A 385 184.76 58.72 -66.01
CA LYS A 385 183.40 59.34 -66.06
C LYS A 385 182.21 58.39 -66.30
N SER A 386 181.31 58.03 -65.37
CA SER A 386 180.75 58.51 -64.07
C SER A 386 179.39 59.25 -64.12
N GLY A 387 178.42 58.72 -63.34
CA GLY A 387 177.19 59.37 -62.85
C GLY A 387 175.87 58.69 -63.31
N ALA A 388 174.82 58.45 -62.51
CA ALA A 388 174.55 58.73 -61.10
C ALA A 388 173.27 58.00 -60.61
N LYS A 389 173.32 57.58 -59.33
CA LYS A 389 172.30 57.50 -58.26
C LYS A 389 170.83 57.06 -58.51
N ARG A 390 170.55 55.96 -57.80
CA ARG A 390 169.41 55.58 -56.93
C ARG A 390 168.11 55.10 -57.54
#